data_AF-A0A9E0P1Z8-F1
#
_entry.id   AF-A0A9E0P1Z8-F1
#
_cell.length_a   1.000
_cell.length_b   1.000
_cell.length_c   1.000
_cell.angle_alpha   90.00
_cell.angle_beta   90.00
_cell.angle_gamma   90.00
#
_symmetry.space_group_name_H-M   'P 1'
#
loop_
_entity.id
_entity.type
_entity.pdbx_description
1 polymer ?
#
loop_
_entity_poly.entity_id
_entity_poly.type
_entity_poly.pdbx_seq_one_letter_code
_entity_poly.pdbx_strand_id
1 'polypeptide(L)' 'MAFIASDLDIVEEAIRRCAAGKRVTELRFSDRMVRYESATMRELMALRETIQRELSQTSPKQRRFVVRHAGKGVF' A
#
# COMPACT_ATOMS: atom_id res chain seq x y z
N MET A 1 6.88 10.08 -1.85
CA MET A 1 5.47 10.29 -2.23
C MET A 1 4.64 9.37 -1.36
N ALA A 2 3.50 9.78 -0.84
CA ALA A 2 2.73 8.96 0.11
C ALA A 2 1.45 8.48 -0.57
N PHE A 3 1.36 7.19 -0.86
CA PHE A 3 0.09 6.55 -1.18
C PHE A 3 -0.81 6.58 0.05
N ILE A 4 -2.12 6.72 -0.15
CA ILE A 4 -3.11 6.71 0.93
C ILE A 4 -3.96 5.43 0.89
N ALA A 5 -4.64 5.09 1.98
CA ALA A 5 -5.43 3.87 2.08
C ALA A 5 -6.49 3.72 0.95
N SER A 6 -7.02 4.84 0.47
CA SER A 6 -7.96 4.88 -0.66
C SER A 6 -7.36 4.37 -1.98
N ASP A 7 -6.05 4.56 -2.19
CA ASP A 7 -5.37 4.10 -3.41
C ASP A 7 -5.31 2.57 -3.45
N LEU A 8 -5.21 1.91 -2.29
CA LEU A 8 -5.22 0.45 -2.20
C LEU A 8 -6.58 -0.13 -2.60
N ASP A 9 -7.68 0.49 -2.16
CA ASP A 9 -9.04 0.06 -2.50
C ASP A 9 -9.31 0.14 -4.02
N ILE A 10 -8.85 1.22 -4.65
CA ILE A 10 -8.93 1.41 -6.11
C ILE A 10 -8.21 0.28 -6.86
N VAL A 11 -7.01 -0.12 -6.39
CA VAL A 11 -6.26 -1.23 -7.01
C VAL A 11 -6.94 -2.58 -6.74
N GLU A 12 -7.46 -2.82 -5.54
CA GLU A 12 -8.18 -4.07 -5.23
C GLU A 12 -9.49 -4.21 -6.02
N GLU A 13 -10.19 -3.12 -6.28
CA GLU A 13 -11.35 -3.12 -7.16
C GLU A 13 -10.94 -3.39 -8.63
N ALA A 14 -9.85 -2.80 -9.11
CA ALA A 14 -9.33 -3.12 -10.43
C ALA A 14 -8.91 -4.58 -10.58
N ILE A 15 -8.29 -5.17 -9.55
CA ILE A 15 -7.96 -6.61 -9.52
C ILE A 15 -9.23 -7.45 -9.62
N ARG A 16 -10.28 -7.11 -8.86
CA ARG A 16 -11.59 -7.82 -8.94
C ARG A 16 -12.22 -7.71 -10.32
N ARG A 17 -12.18 -6.52 -10.95
CA ARG A 17 -12.67 -6.32 -12.32
C ARG A 17 -11.87 -7.13 -13.34
N CYS A 18 -10.54 -7.13 -13.22
CA CYS A 18 -9.65 -7.93 -14.06
C CYS A 18 -9.92 -9.43 -13.91
N ALA A 19 -10.10 -9.92 -12.68
CA ALA A 19 -10.44 -11.31 -12.38
C ALA A 19 -11.82 -11.72 -12.93
N ALA A 20 -12.77 -10.78 -12.99
CA ALA A 20 -14.07 -10.96 -13.63
C ALA A 20 -14.03 -10.91 -15.18
N GLY A 21 -12.83 -10.84 -15.78
CA GLY A 21 -12.63 -10.74 -17.22
C GLY A 21 -12.89 -9.35 -17.81
N LYS A 22 -13.09 -8.33 -16.97
CA LYS A 22 -13.24 -6.93 -17.42
C LYS A 22 -11.87 -6.30 -17.63
N ARG A 23 -11.66 -5.69 -18.79
CA ARG A 23 -10.44 -4.91 -19.06
C ARG A 23 -10.43 -3.65 -18.21
N VAL A 24 -9.36 -3.44 -17.46
CA VAL A 24 -9.10 -2.19 -16.74
C VAL A 24 -8.07 -1.40 -17.52
N THR A 25 -8.50 -0.27 -18.07
CA THR A 25 -7.66 0.63 -18.89
C THR A 25 -7.31 1.91 -18.16
N GLU A 26 -7.99 2.23 -17.07
CA GLU A 26 -7.77 3.46 -16.33
C GLU A 26 -7.94 3.22 -14.83
N LEU A 27 -6.98 3.74 -14.08
CA LEU A 27 -6.94 3.75 -12.62
C LEU A 27 -6.80 5.19 -12.17
N ARG A 28 -7.83 5.71 -11.49
CA ARG A 28 -7.85 7.08 -10.99
C ARG A 28 -7.50 7.08 -9.51
N PHE A 29 -6.29 7.49 -9.19
CA PHE A 29 -5.83 7.73 -7.82
C PHE A 29 -6.17 9.16 -7.39
N SER A 30 -6.06 9.45 -6.09
CA SER A 30 -6.36 10.79 -5.57
C SER A 30 -5.45 11.88 -6.15
N ASP A 31 -4.20 11.55 -6.43
CA ASP A 31 -3.18 12.50 -6.91
C ASP A 31 -2.92 12.38 -8.42
N ARG A 32 -3.20 11.22 -9.02
CA ARG A 32 -2.87 10.95 -10.43
C ARG A 32 -3.81 9.97 -11.10
N MET A 33 -3.95 10.10 -12.41
CA MET A 33 -4.64 9.13 -13.25
C MET A 33 -3.60 8.33 -14.03
N VAL A 34 -3.64 7.00 -13.89
CA VAL A 34 -2.77 6.10 -14.65
C VAL A 34 -3.64 5.37 -15.66
N ARG A 35 -3.39 5.63 -16.95
CA ARG A 35 -3.96 4.86 -18.04
C ARG A 35 -3.02 3.72 -18.40
N TYR A 36 -3.59 2.53 -18.48
CA TYR A 36 -2.95 1.34 -18.98
C TYR A 36 -3.60 0.99 -20.31
N GLU A 37 -2.81 0.65 -21.32
CA GLU A 37 -3.35 0.18 -22.60
C GLU A 37 -4.12 -1.14 -22.41
N SER A 38 -3.60 -2.01 -21.54
CA SER A 38 -4.33 -3.13 -20.94
C SER A 38 -3.63 -3.55 -19.65
N ALA A 39 -4.20 -3.25 -18.48
CA ALA A 39 -3.61 -3.68 -17.21
C ALA A 39 -3.72 -5.20 -17.08
N THR A 40 -2.59 -5.88 -16.97
CA THR A 40 -2.56 -7.33 -16.72
C THR A 40 -2.68 -7.61 -15.21
N MET A 41 -3.22 -8.78 -14.85
CA MET A 41 -3.35 -9.20 -13.45
C MET A 41 -2.02 -9.12 -12.68
N ARG A 42 -0.91 -9.43 -13.37
CA ARG A 42 0.45 -9.39 -12.81
C ARG A 42 0.89 -7.97 -12.48
N GLU A 43 0.58 -6.99 -13.33
CA GLU A 43 0.89 -5.58 -13.07
C GLU A 43 0.07 -5.02 -11.92
N LEU A 44 -1.22 -5.36 -11.86
CA LEU A 44 -2.08 -4.94 -10.75
C LEU A 44 -1.60 -5.51 -9.41
N MET A 45 -1.13 -6.76 -9.38
CA MET A 45 -0.52 -7.36 -8.19
C MET A 45 0.79 -6.67 -7.78
N ALA A 46 1.67 -6.36 -8.73
CA ALA A 46 2.91 -5.64 -8.45
C ALA A 46 2.66 -4.22 -7.91
N LEU A 47 1.64 -3.54 -8.45
CA LEU A 47 1.22 -2.23 -7.99
C LEU A 47 0.69 -2.28 -6.56
N ARG A 48 -0.15 -3.29 -6.25
CA ARG A 48 -0.65 -3.53 -4.88
C ARG A 48 0.49 -3.72 -3.88
N GLU A 49 1.47 -4.57 -4.19
CA GLU A 49 2.61 -4.81 -3.29
C GLU A 49 3.43 -3.53 -3.06
N THR A 50 3.63 -2.74 -4.12
CA THR A 50 4.38 -1.47 -4.04
C THR A 50 3.67 -0.46 -3.14
N ILE A 51 2.37 -0.25 -3.33
CA ILE A 51 1.54 0.63 -2.49
C ILE A 51 1.55 0.15 -1.04
N GLN A 52 1.43 -1.15 -0.81
CA GLN A 52 1.44 -1.74 0.53
C GLN A 52 2.79 -1.57 1.22
N ARG A 53 3.91 -1.70 0.49
CA ARG A 53 5.25 -1.40 1.01
C ARG A 53 5.40 0.07 1.35
N GLU A 54 4.98 0.99 0.49
CA GLU A 54 5.05 2.44 0.74
C GLU A 54 4.19 2.85 1.95
N LEU A 55 2.98 2.29 2.10
CA LEU A 55 2.13 2.49 3.28
C LEU A 55 2.78 1.96 4.56
N SER A 56 3.45 0.80 4.47
CA SER A 56 4.16 0.20 5.60
C SER A 56 5.44 0.96 5.97
N GLN A 57 6.11 1.61 5.02
CA GLN A 57 7.25 2.49 5.26
C GLN A 57 6.83 3.86 5.81
N THR A 58 5.68 4.36 5.36
CA THR A 58 5.10 5.64 5.81
C THR A 58 4.51 5.54 7.22
N SER A 59 4.08 4.35 7.64
CA SER A 59 3.84 4.07 9.06
C SER A 59 5.19 3.91 9.74
N PRO A 60 5.70 4.88 10.53
CA PRO A 60 6.87 4.62 11.36
C PRO A 60 6.43 3.49 12.29
N LYS A 61 6.93 2.28 12.03
CA LYS A 61 6.92 1.18 12.98
C LYS A 61 7.48 1.77 14.25
N GLN A 62 6.59 2.14 15.18
CA GLN A 62 6.92 2.76 16.43
C GLN A 62 7.83 1.75 17.12
N ARG A 63 9.16 1.93 16.96
CA ARG A 63 10.17 1.21 17.71
C ARG A 63 9.87 1.64 19.13
N ARG A 64 9.05 0.84 19.81
CA ARG A 64 8.78 0.97 21.23
C ARG A 64 10.16 0.80 21.86
N PHE A 65 10.84 1.90 22.11
CA PHE A 65 12.07 1.93 22.88
C PHE A 65 11.64 1.44 24.25
N VAL A 66 11.80 0.15 24.49
CA VAL A 66 11.67 -0.41 25.83
C VAL A 66 12.92 0.06 26.55
N VAL A 67 12.89 1.29 27.07
CA VAL A 67 13.85 1.73 28.07
C VAL A 67 13.60 0.88 29.29
N ARG A 68 14.37 -0.20 29.44
CA ARG A 68 14.53 -0.85 30.73
C ARG A 68 15.21 0.18 31.64
N HIS A 69 14.42 0.85 32.47
CA HIS A 69 14.95 1.46 33.68
C HIS A 69 15.59 0.31 34.48
N ALA A 70 16.91 0.26 34.49
CA ALA A 70 17.65 -0.54 35.46
C ALA A 70 17.48 0.14 36.83
N GLY A 71 16.33 -0.10 37.46
CA GLY A 71 16.15 0.11 38.88
C GLY A 71 16.98 -0.93 39.64
N LYS A 72 18.27 -0.67 39.81
CA LYS A 72 19.01 -1.10 41.00
C LYS A 72 19.17 0.19 41.81
N GLY A 73 18.31 0.43 42.79
CA GLY A 73 18.27 -0.37 44.01
C GLY A 73 19.22 0.32 44.98
N VAL A 74 18.66 1.28 45.71
CA VAL A 74 19.29 1.98 46.83
C VAL A 74 19.72 0.92 47.85
N PHE A 75 21.03 0.82 48.10
CA PHE A 75 21.64 0.26 49.31
C PHE A 75 22.98 0.97 49.53
#